data_AF-A0A2T1CBU5-F1
#
_entry.id   AF-A0A2T1CBU5-F1
#
_cell.length_a   1.000
_cell.length_b   1.000
_cell.length_c   1.000
_cell.angle_alpha   90.00
_cell.angle_beta   90.00
_cell.angle_gamma   90.00
#
_symmetry.space_group_name_H-M   'P 1'
#
loop_
_entity.id
_entity.type
_entity.pdbx_description
1 polymer ?
#
loop_
_entity_poly.entity_id
_entity_poly.type
_entity_poly.pdbx_seq_one_letter_code
_entity_poly.pdbx_strand_id
1 'polypeptide(L)'
;MIKRSRPKYLNKHSIQTLQQGLEEYYEINFSITDPRELPPEFAQILLAHDVTHVVLGCDTNMYDEIKLLPLSFWTSDFKFGDYLNTRKDPKIRPAIDIMYHDLIKQHGVLWLYCSILFILPRLLPEVIIIWFKTRSTRKYYPFFDYDSLLKRSLLEIRQEFNLLPLIKYSHLD
;
A
#
# COMPACT_ATOMS: atom_id res chain seq x y z
N MET A 1 0.55 16.95 -22.09
CA MET A 1 0.73 16.07 -20.91
C MET A 1 1.16 16.93 -19.74
N ILE A 2 0.30 17.13 -18.74
CA ILE A 2 0.68 17.82 -17.51
C ILE A 2 1.65 16.88 -16.78
N LYS A 3 2.89 17.32 -16.59
CA LYS A 3 3.90 16.63 -15.80
C LYS A 3 3.41 16.69 -14.34
N ARG A 4 2.60 15.70 -13.90
CA ARG A 4 2.16 15.62 -12.50
C ARG A 4 3.42 15.52 -11.64
N SER A 5 3.59 16.46 -10.72
CA SER A 5 4.64 16.37 -9.70
C SER A 5 4.45 15.07 -8.93
N ARG A 6 5.55 14.36 -8.67
CA ARG A 6 5.52 13.11 -7.91
C ARG A 6 4.82 13.36 -6.56
N PRO A 7 3.90 12.48 -6.14
CA PRO A 7 3.21 12.63 -4.85
C PRO A 7 4.20 12.74 -3.70
N LYS A 8 3.94 13.68 -2.80
CA LYS A 8 4.83 13.99 -1.67
C LYS A 8 4.89 12.82 -0.69
N TYR A 9 3.81 12.05 -0.52
CA TYR A 9 3.83 10.89 0.37
C TYR A 9 4.83 9.81 -0.08
N LEU A 10 5.18 9.74 -1.38
CA LEU A 10 6.22 8.83 -1.88
C LEU A 10 7.63 9.23 -1.47
N ASN A 11 7.84 10.49 -1.03
CA ASN A 11 9.13 10.90 -0.50
C ASN A 11 9.40 10.19 0.82
N LYS A 12 10.50 9.44 0.89
CA LYS A 12 10.97 8.71 2.07
C LYS A 12 10.96 9.54 3.36
N HIS A 13 11.30 10.82 3.29
CA HIS A 13 11.35 11.74 4.42
C HIS A 13 10.18 12.74 4.42
N SER A 14 9.04 12.38 3.81
CA SER A 14 7.86 13.24 3.84
C SER A 14 7.46 13.58 5.28
N ILE A 15 7.24 14.87 5.51
CA ILE A 15 6.76 15.43 6.78
C ILE A 15 5.23 15.61 6.80
N GLN A 16 4.53 15.20 5.73
CA GLN A 16 3.07 15.13 5.75
C GLN A 16 2.62 14.25 6.91
N THR A 17 1.48 14.58 7.50
CA THR A 17 0.76 13.63 8.35
C THR A 17 0.26 12.46 7.52
N LEU A 18 0.00 11.30 8.15
CA LEU A 18 -0.63 10.17 7.46
C LEU A 18 -1.96 10.59 6.81
N GLN A 19 -2.75 11.39 7.50
CA GLN A 19 -4.00 11.94 6.95
C GLN A 19 -3.75 12.77 5.68
N GLN A 20 -2.80 13.71 5.69
CA GLN A 20 -2.46 14.50 4.49
C GLN A 20 -1.92 13.63 3.35
N GLY A 21 -1.22 12.54 3.67
CA GLY A 21 -0.75 11.59 2.67
C GLY A 21 -1.89 10.79 2.03
N LEU A 22 -2.90 10.40 2.81
CA LEU A 22 -4.12 9.75 2.32
C LEU A 22 -4.97 10.71 1.47
N GLU A 23 -5.13 11.96 1.91
CA GLU A 23 -5.82 12.99 1.13
C GLU A 23 -5.15 13.19 -0.23
N GLU A 24 -3.82 13.33 -0.27
CA GLU A 24 -3.06 13.40 -1.52
C GLU A 24 -3.21 12.12 -2.36
N TYR A 25 -3.20 10.93 -1.74
CA TYR A 25 -3.38 9.65 -2.41
C TYR A 25 -4.73 9.56 -3.14
N TYR A 26 -5.82 9.99 -2.51
CA TYR A 26 -7.15 9.99 -3.15
C TYR A 26 -7.30 11.07 -4.22
N GLU A 27 -6.68 12.24 -4.04
CA GLU A 27 -6.69 13.31 -5.05
C GLU A 27 -6.01 12.90 -6.37
N ILE A 28 -4.89 12.16 -6.29
CA ILE A 28 -4.15 11.74 -7.49
C ILE A 28 -4.76 10.51 -8.17
N ASN A 29 -5.35 9.60 -7.38
CA ASN A 29 -5.90 8.32 -7.82
C ASN A 29 -7.43 8.38 -7.94
N PHE A 30 -8.01 9.42 -8.54
CA PHE A 30 -9.47 9.56 -8.71
C PHE A 30 -10.17 8.39 -9.45
N SER A 31 -9.41 7.48 -10.08
CA SER A 31 -9.93 6.28 -10.75
C SER A 31 -10.13 5.08 -9.84
N ILE A 32 -9.55 5.07 -8.63
CA ILE A 32 -9.82 4.03 -7.63
C ILE A 32 -11.06 4.41 -6.81
N THR A 33 -11.77 3.39 -6.37
CA THR A 33 -12.94 3.55 -5.50
C THR A 33 -12.50 4.13 -4.16
N ASP A 34 -13.11 5.24 -3.73
CA ASP A 34 -12.88 5.82 -2.41
C ASP A 34 -13.53 4.94 -1.34
N PRO A 35 -12.77 4.35 -0.40
CA PRO A 35 -13.34 3.49 0.63
C PRO A 35 -14.36 4.19 1.53
N ARG A 36 -14.31 5.53 1.62
CA ARG A 36 -15.26 6.34 2.42
C ARG A 36 -16.67 6.33 1.86
N GLU A 37 -16.83 5.91 0.60
CA GLU A 37 -18.14 5.77 -0.08
C GLU A 37 -18.73 4.35 0.06
N LEU A 38 -17.98 3.42 0.67
CA LEU A 38 -18.36 2.02 0.79
C LEU A 38 -18.96 1.68 2.17
N PRO A 39 -19.72 0.56 2.27
CA PRO A 39 -20.12 0.01 3.56
C PRO A 39 -18.95 -0.15 4.53
N PRO A 40 -19.12 0.14 5.85
CA PRO A 40 -18.01 0.22 6.81
C PRO A 40 -17.11 -1.03 6.85
N GLU A 41 -17.72 -2.20 6.73
CA GLU A 41 -17.03 -3.50 6.74
C GLU A 41 -16.13 -3.73 5.52
N PHE A 42 -16.45 -3.13 4.37
CA PHE A 42 -15.60 -3.18 3.17
C PHE A 42 -14.56 -2.06 3.21
N ALA A 43 -14.98 -0.89 3.70
CA ALA A 43 -14.16 0.30 3.80
C ALA A 43 -12.92 0.06 4.68
N GLN A 44 -13.06 -0.65 5.81
CA GLN A 44 -11.96 -0.81 6.76
C GLN A 44 -10.71 -1.46 6.13
N ILE A 45 -10.88 -2.54 5.35
CA ILE A 45 -9.72 -3.20 4.72
C ILE A 45 -9.11 -2.36 3.59
N LEU A 46 -9.94 -1.67 2.80
CA LEU A 46 -9.45 -0.82 1.73
C LEU A 46 -8.72 0.41 2.28
N LEU A 47 -9.24 1.02 3.34
CA LEU A 47 -8.54 2.10 4.05
C LEU A 47 -7.20 1.63 4.61
N ALA A 48 -7.14 0.46 5.24
CA ALA A 48 -5.90 -0.11 5.77
C ALA A 48 -4.88 -0.45 4.65
N HIS A 49 -5.39 -0.90 3.50
CA HIS A 49 -4.60 -1.07 2.28
C HIS A 49 -4.02 0.26 1.79
N ASP A 50 -4.83 1.31 1.67
CA ASP A 50 -4.40 2.62 1.19
C ASP A 50 -3.42 3.30 2.15
N VAL A 51 -3.65 3.15 3.46
CA VAL A 51 -2.68 3.52 4.51
C VAL A 51 -1.32 2.86 4.26
N THR A 52 -1.31 1.60 3.84
CA THR A 52 -0.06 0.88 3.57
C THR A 52 0.70 1.49 2.40
N HIS A 53 0.03 1.93 1.33
CA HIS A 53 0.69 2.69 0.25
C HIS A 53 1.37 3.95 0.79
N VAL A 54 0.64 4.71 1.59
CA VAL A 54 1.11 6.01 2.10
C VAL A 54 2.26 5.83 3.10
N VAL A 55 2.13 4.90 4.06
CA VAL A 55 3.16 4.60 5.07
C VAL A 55 4.43 4.06 4.43
N LEU A 56 4.32 3.15 3.46
CA LEU A 56 5.47 2.52 2.80
C LEU A 56 5.99 3.28 1.59
N GLY A 57 5.36 4.39 1.21
CA GLY A 57 5.76 5.17 0.04
C GLY A 57 5.68 4.37 -1.26
N CYS A 58 4.63 3.56 -1.40
CA CYS A 58 4.34 2.76 -2.58
C CYS A 58 3.31 3.48 -3.46
N ASP A 59 3.56 3.50 -4.76
CA ASP A 59 2.65 4.06 -5.76
C ASP A 59 1.56 3.03 -6.14
N THR A 60 0.62 3.38 -7.03
CA THR A 60 -0.48 2.49 -7.50
C THR A 60 -0.16 1.76 -8.81
N ASN A 61 1.11 1.79 -9.24
CA ASN A 61 1.55 0.99 -10.37
C ASN A 61 1.59 -0.51 -10.00
N MET A 62 1.43 -1.38 -10.98
CA MET A 62 1.36 -2.84 -10.75
C MET A 62 2.58 -3.42 -10.01
N TYR A 63 3.76 -2.79 -10.12
CA TYR A 63 4.95 -3.25 -9.39
C TYR A 63 4.76 -3.07 -7.89
N ASP A 64 4.30 -1.88 -7.49
CA ASP A 64 4.07 -1.54 -6.10
C ASP A 64 2.82 -2.22 -5.53
N GLU A 65 1.75 -2.40 -6.31
CA GLU A 65 0.56 -3.19 -5.93
C GLU A 65 0.93 -4.63 -5.53
N ILE A 66 1.70 -5.33 -6.38
CA ILE A 66 2.11 -6.73 -6.08
C ILE A 66 3.09 -6.77 -4.91
N LYS A 67 3.96 -5.76 -4.79
CA LYS A 67 4.94 -5.65 -3.69
C LYS A 67 4.27 -5.34 -2.35
N LEU A 68 3.12 -4.67 -2.34
CA LEU A 68 2.45 -4.22 -1.13
C LEU A 68 2.10 -5.39 -0.21
N LEU A 69 1.54 -6.46 -0.75
CA LEU A 69 1.09 -7.61 0.03
C LEU A 69 2.20 -8.26 0.89
N PRO A 70 3.35 -8.69 0.33
CA PRO A 70 4.44 -9.23 1.15
C PRO A 70 5.03 -8.16 2.10
N LEU A 71 5.04 -6.89 1.71
CA LEU A 71 5.46 -5.81 2.60
C LEU A 71 4.54 -5.66 3.82
N SER A 72 3.22 -5.67 3.64
CA SER A 72 2.25 -5.62 4.74
C SER A 72 2.50 -6.73 5.74
N PHE A 73 2.73 -7.95 5.27
CA PHE A 73 3.01 -9.11 6.14
C PHE A 73 4.25 -8.94 7.00
N TRP A 74 5.26 -8.20 6.52
CA TRP A 74 6.53 -8.04 7.20
C TRP A 74 6.68 -6.73 7.96
N THR A 75 5.80 -5.76 7.74
CA THR A 75 5.93 -4.41 8.33
C THR A 75 4.75 -4.02 9.21
N SER A 76 3.59 -4.66 9.03
CA SER A 76 2.39 -4.46 9.85
C SER A 76 2.09 -5.69 10.70
N ASP A 77 1.12 -5.57 11.61
CA ASP A 77 0.60 -6.71 12.39
C ASP A 77 -0.32 -7.64 11.57
N PHE A 78 -0.76 -7.23 10.38
CA PHE A 78 -1.53 -8.05 9.45
C PHE A 78 -0.66 -9.13 8.80
N LYS A 79 -0.96 -10.40 9.06
CA LYS A 79 -0.18 -11.56 8.59
C LYS A 79 -0.92 -12.38 7.54
N PHE A 80 -0.21 -13.35 6.99
CA PHE A 80 -0.76 -14.27 5.99
C PHE A 80 -2.04 -15.00 6.47
N GLY A 81 -2.12 -15.34 7.76
CA GLY A 81 -3.33 -15.93 8.36
C GLY A 81 -4.54 -14.99 8.27
N ASP A 82 -4.34 -13.71 8.59
CA ASP A 82 -5.38 -12.67 8.52
C ASP A 82 -5.86 -12.43 7.10
N TYR A 83 -4.93 -12.46 6.13
CA TYR A 83 -5.25 -12.40 4.71
C TYR A 83 -6.09 -13.60 4.23
N LEU A 84 -5.76 -14.82 4.67
CA LEU A 84 -6.56 -16.00 4.35
C LEU A 84 -7.96 -15.92 4.98
N ASN A 85 -8.07 -15.42 6.20
CA ASN A 85 -9.35 -15.22 6.87
C ASN A 85 -10.19 -14.18 6.13
N THR A 86 -9.59 -13.05 5.78
CA THR A 86 -10.19 -11.98 4.97
C THR A 86 -10.74 -12.51 3.65
N ARG A 87 -9.97 -13.34 2.93
CA ARG A 87 -10.42 -13.91 1.64
C ARG A 87 -11.56 -14.90 1.76
N LYS A 88 -11.68 -15.58 2.89
CA LYS A 88 -12.75 -16.54 3.17
C LYS A 88 -14.00 -15.86 3.72
N ASP A 89 -13.85 -14.69 4.33
CA ASP A 89 -14.97 -13.93 4.87
C ASP A 89 -15.84 -13.40 3.72
N PRO A 90 -17.10 -13.86 3.59
CA PRO A 90 -18.00 -13.39 2.54
C PRO A 90 -18.32 -11.90 2.67
N LYS A 91 -18.11 -11.28 3.84
CA LYS A 91 -18.28 -9.84 4.04
C LYS A 91 -17.08 -9.06 3.53
N ILE A 92 -15.86 -9.57 3.63
CA ILE A 92 -14.67 -8.79 3.26
C ILE A 92 -14.23 -9.07 1.81
N ARG A 93 -14.50 -10.28 1.32
CA ARG A 93 -14.20 -10.67 -0.08
C ARG A 93 -14.61 -9.64 -1.15
N PRO A 94 -15.79 -8.98 -1.08
CA PRO A 94 -16.18 -7.96 -2.06
C PRO A 94 -15.19 -6.79 -2.18
N ALA A 95 -14.47 -6.43 -1.11
CA ALA A 95 -13.46 -5.38 -1.15
C ALA A 95 -12.30 -5.73 -2.10
N ILE A 96 -11.88 -6.99 -2.09
CA ILE A 96 -10.83 -7.49 -3.01
C ILE A 96 -11.34 -7.44 -4.46
N ASP A 97 -12.60 -7.82 -4.68
CA ASP A 97 -13.22 -7.79 -6.00
C ASP A 97 -13.31 -6.35 -6.54
N ILE A 98 -13.55 -5.35 -5.69
CA ILE A 98 -13.52 -3.91 -6.05
C ILE A 98 -12.13 -3.51 -6.56
N MET A 99 -11.06 -3.85 -5.84
CA MET A 99 -9.69 -3.52 -6.26
C MET A 99 -9.34 -4.10 -7.64
N TYR A 100 -9.70 -5.36 -7.88
CA TYR A 100 -9.51 -6.00 -9.19
C TYR A 100 -10.37 -5.33 -10.26
N HIS A 101 -11.61 -4.97 -9.93
CA HIS A 101 -12.52 -4.30 -10.85
C HIS A 101 -11.95 -2.93 -11.29
N ASP A 102 -11.42 -2.14 -10.36
CA ASP A 102 -10.84 -0.83 -10.66
C ASP A 102 -9.62 -0.96 -11.59
N LEU A 103 -8.72 -1.92 -11.32
CA LEU A 103 -7.57 -2.21 -12.19
C LEU A 103 -8.01 -2.65 -13.60
N ILE A 104 -9.01 -3.54 -13.69
CA ILE A 104 -9.56 -4.01 -14.97
C ILE A 104 -10.23 -2.87 -15.74
N LYS A 105 -10.99 -2.02 -15.05
CA LYS A 105 -11.67 -0.87 -15.65
C LYS A 105 -10.67 0.16 -16.17
N GLN A 106 -9.56 0.37 -15.46
CA GLN A 106 -8.55 1.35 -15.83
C GLN A 106 -7.64 0.88 -16.96
N HIS A 107 -7.25 -0.40 -16.98
CA HIS A 107 -6.19 -0.89 -17.87
C HIS A 107 -6.58 -2.09 -18.75
N GLY A 108 -7.68 -2.75 -18.44
CA GLY A 108 -8.15 -3.95 -19.13
C GLY A 108 -7.57 -5.25 -18.57
N VAL A 109 -8.32 -6.34 -18.78
CA VAL A 109 -8.02 -7.68 -18.25
C VAL A 109 -6.70 -8.24 -18.80
N LEU A 110 -6.43 -8.06 -20.11
CA LEU A 110 -5.21 -8.57 -20.74
C LEU A 110 -3.97 -7.89 -20.17
N TRP A 111 -4.03 -6.57 -19.97
CA TRP A 111 -2.94 -5.81 -19.36
C TRP A 111 -2.67 -6.28 -17.93
N LEU A 112 -3.71 -6.51 -17.12
CA LEU A 112 -3.58 -6.97 -15.75
C LEU A 112 -2.76 -8.27 -15.67
N TYR A 113 -3.19 -9.31 -16.39
CA TYR A 113 -2.52 -10.61 -16.34
C TYR A 113 -1.12 -10.58 -16.97
N CYS A 114 -0.92 -9.87 -18.08
CA CYS A 114 0.41 -9.70 -18.65
C CYS A 114 1.35 -8.97 -17.68
N SER A 115 0.88 -7.90 -17.04
CA SER A 115 1.69 -7.12 -16.10
C SER A 115 2.13 -7.95 -14.91
N ILE A 116 1.23 -8.76 -14.33
CA ILE A 116 1.56 -9.71 -13.26
C ILE A 116 2.68 -10.66 -13.71
N LEU A 117 2.54 -11.28 -14.90
CA LEU A 117 3.53 -12.23 -15.43
C LEU A 117 4.92 -11.59 -15.65
N PHE A 118 5.00 -10.34 -16.09
CA PHE A 118 6.27 -9.65 -16.31
C PHE A 118 6.89 -9.07 -15.04
N ILE A 119 6.07 -8.67 -14.07
CA ILE A 119 6.54 -8.03 -12.84
C ILE A 119 7.01 -9.05 -11.82
N LEU A 120 6.32 -10.18 -11.69
CA LEU A 120 6.61 -11.17 -10.66
C LEU A 120 8.10 -11.62 -10.66
N PRO A 121 8.73 -11.98 -11.80
CA PRO A 121 10.15 -12.35 -11.81
C PRO A 121 11.09 -11.22 -11.42
N ARG A 122 10.73 -9.96 -11.73
CA ARG A 122 11.52 -8.76 -11.38
C ARG A 122 11.42 -8.41 -9.90
N LEU A 123 10.28 -8.74 -9.29
CA LEU A 123 9.99 -8.43 -7.89
C LEU A 123 10.63 -9.45 -6.94
N LEU A 124 10.82 -10.71 -7.35
CA LEU A 124 11.36 -11.77 -6.51
C LEU A 124 12.68 -11.42 -5.80
N PRO A 125 13.73 -10.89 -6.47
CA PRO A 125 14.97 -10.51 -5.79
C PRO A 125 14.75 -9.40 -4.74
N GLU A 126 13.89 -8.44 -5.03
CA GLU A 126 13.58 -7.34 -4.12
C GLU A 126 12.82 -7.81 -2.89
N VAL A 127 11.86 -8.71 -3.06
CA VAL A 127 11.10 -9.35 -1.97
C VAL A 127 12.04 -10.13 -1.03
N ILE A 128 13.03 -10.84 -1.57
CA ILE A 128 14.06 -11.53 -0.77
C ILE A 128 14.88 -10.52 0.05
N ILE A 129 15.33 -9.42 -0.58
CA ILE A 129 16.10 -8.36 0.10
C ILE A 129 15.26 -7.72 1.21
N ILE A 130 13.99 -7.39 0.94
CA ILE A 130 13.06 -6.83 1.91
C ILE A 130 12.91 -7.80 3.09
N TRP A 131 12.69 -9.08 2.84
CA TRP A 131 12.61 -10.10 3.89
C TRP A 131 13.85 -10.13 4.79
N PHE A 132 15.05 -10.08 4.20
CA PHE A 132 16.29 -10.04 4.98
C PHE A 132 16.41 -8.78 5.85
N LYS A 133 15.87 -7.64 5.41
CA LYS A 133 15.83 -6.39 6.17
C LYS A 133 14.77 -6.40 7.27
N THR A 134 13.63 -7.05 7.04
CA THR A 134 12.51 -7.04 7.99
C THR A 134 12.53 -8.20 8.98
N ARG A 135 13.20 -9.32 8.69
CA ARG A 135 13.21 -10.52 9.55
C ARG A 135 13.71 -10.31 10.99
N SER A 136 14.51 -9.26 11.24
CA SER A 136 15.01 -8.92 12.58
C SER A 136 14.17 -7.84 13.28
N THR A 137 13.20 -7.25 12.58
CA THR A 137 12.35 -6.19 13.12
C THR A 137 11.27 -6.80 14.04
N ARG A 138 11.05 -6.17 15.19
CA ARG A 138 10.04 -6.59 16.18
C ARG A 138 8.89 -5.60 16.35
N LYS A 139 8.96 -4.44 15.70
CA LYS A 139 7.95 -3.39 15.76
C LYS A 139 7.15 -3.39 14.47
N TYR A 140 5.84 -3.58 14.60
CA TYR A 140 4.89 -3.60 13.50
C TYR A 140 3.92 -2.45 13.67
N TYR A 141 3.56 -1.77 12.59
CA TYR A 141 2.50 -0.76 12.67
C TYR A 141 1.12 -1.45 12.70
N PRO A 142 0.14 -0.87 13.41
CA PRO A 142 -1.22 -1.40 13.44
C PRO A 142 -1.88 -1.26 12.07
N PHE A 143 -2.20 -2.39 11.43
CA PHE A 143 -2.79 -2.40 10.10
C PHE A 143 -4.24 -1.92 10.11
N PHE A 144 -5.07 -2.47 11.00
CA PHE A 144 -6.48 -2.07 11.13
C PHE A 144 -6.69 -0.89 12.09
N ASP A 145 -5.84 -0.75 13.11
CA ASP A 145 -5.94 0.31 14.14
C ASP A 145 -5.05 1.52 13.82
N TYR A 146 -5.00 1.91 12.55
CA TYR A 146 -4.14 2.99 12.05
C TYR A 146 -4.58 4.40 12.47
N ASP A 147 -5.78 4.56 13.04
CA ASP A 147 -6.34 5.88 13.44
C ASP A 147 -5.41 6.66 14.37
N SER A 148 -4.72 5.95 15.28
CA SER A 148 -3.72 6.51 16.18
C SER A 148 -2.53 7.16 15.45
N LEU A 149 -2.31 6.81 14.19
CA LEU A 149 -1.22 7.31 13.35
C LEU A 149 -1.63 8.48 12.45
N LEU A 150 -2.94 8.74 12.25
CA LEU A 150 -3.43 9.71 11.26
C LEU A 150 -2.82 11.10 11.39
N LYS A 151 -2.66 11.58 12.63
CA LYS A 151 -2.13 12.93 12.94
C LYS A 151 -0.60 12.98 13.02
N ARG A 152 0.08 11.84 12.91
CA ARG A 152 1.55 11.74 13.02
C ARG A 152 2.18 11.91 11.66
N SER A 153 3.39 12.47 11.61
CA SER A 153 4.10 12.61 10.35
C SER A 153 4.54 11.24 9.80
N LEU A 154 4.58 11.11 8.48
CA LEU A 154 5.07 9.90 7.82
C LEU A 154 6.52 9.60 8.20
N LEU A 155 7.35 10.63 8.36
CA LEU A 155 8.72 10.47 8.83
C LEU A 155 8.78 9.82 10.22
N GLU A 156 7.98 10.28 11.19
CA GLU A 156 7.93 9.70 12.54
C GLU A 156 7.45 8.24 12.51
N ILE A 157 6.38 7.95 11.76
CA ILE A 157 5.86 6.59 11.61
C ILE A 157 6.93 5.67 11.02
N ARG A 158 7.57 6.11 9.93
CA ARG A 158 8.60 5.32 9.24
C ARG A 158 9.85 5.11 10.08
N GLN A 159 10.20 6.04 10.96
CA GLN A 159 11.30 5.88 11.90
C GLN A 159 10.94 4.90 13.02
N GLU A 160 9.76 5.05 13.63
CA GLU A 160 9.33 4.19 14.74
C GLU A 160 9.28 2.71 14.35
N PHE A 161 8.72 2.42 13.17
CA PHE A 161 8.55 1.06 12.67
C PHE A 161 9.71 0.59 11.78
N ASN A 162 10.82 1.32 11.75
CA ASN A 162 12.03 0.99 10.96
C ASN A 162 11.76 0.73 9.46
N LEU A 163 10.86 1.53 8.86
CA LEU A 163 10.41 1.37 7.48
C LEU A 163 11.33 2.09 6.48
N LEU A 164 12.09 3.09 6.92
CA LEU A 164 13.00 3.87 6.07
C LEU A 164 13.95 3.03 5.18
N PRO A 165 14.55 1.91 5.63
CA PRO A 165 15.42 1.08 4.79
C PRO A 165 14.72 0.35 3.64
N LEU A 166 13.38 0.28 3.68
CA LEU A 166 12.53 -0.37 2.68
C LEU A 166 12.07 0.59 1.59
N ILE A 167 12.00 1.89 1.91
CA ILE A 167 11.62 2.94 0.97
C ILE A 167 12.86 3.35 0.17
N LYS A 168 12.81 3.17 -1.15
CA LYS A 168 13.89 3.57 -2.05
C LYS A 168 14.06 5.10 -2.01
N TYR A 169 15.30 5.55 -2.09
CA TYR A 169 15.60 6.97 -2.31
C TYR A 169 14.99 7.39 -3.65
N SER A 170 14.19 8.45 -3.64
CA SER A 170 14.01 9.25 -4.84
C SER A 170 15.33 9.98 -5.07
N HIS A 171 16.19 9.44 -5.93
CA HIS A 171 17.15 10.32 -6.60
C HIS A 171 16.33 11.37 -7.34
N LEU A 172 16.60 12.63 -7.01
CA LEU A 172 16.28 13.75 -7.88
C LEU A 172 17.05 13.49 -9.17
N ASP A 173 16.36 13.09 -10.22
CA ASP A 173 16.78 13.22 -11.63
C ASP A 173 15.58 13.74 -12.43
#